data_AF-A0A9J6E6E6-F1
#
_entry.id   AF-A0A9J6E6E6-F1
#
_cell.length_a   1.000
_cell.length_b   1.000
_cell.length_c   1.000
_cell.angle_alpha   90.00
_cell.angle_beta   90.00
_cell.angle_gamma   90.00
#
_symmetry.space_group_name_H-M   'P 1'
#
loop_
_entity.id
_entity.type
_entity.pdbx_description
1 polymer ?
#
loop_
_entity_poly.entity_id
_entity_poly.type
_entity_poly.pdbx_seq_one_letter_code
_entity_poly.pdbx_strand_id
1 'polypeptide(L)'
;MFIAASIGRGNRGTDDKEYQLHSPPLPKGKLVNNTVFLHGDVRAKPHKAENFRDALTPTVLLLDVVSLGASQINHLWAVTFNDAAPSKRLLTMKALQAKGRCCVIVDPLDQQVELKLRWLL
;
A
#
# COMPACT_ATOMS: atom_id res chain seq x y z
N MET A 1 11.55 24.06 -22.81
CA MET A 1 10.47 23.26 -23.41
C MET A 1 11.01 21.85 -23.63
N PHE A 2 10.61 20.87 -22.81
CA PHE A 2 10.81 19.45 -23.06
C PHE A 2 9.58 18.68 -22.57
N ILE A 3 9.14 17.74 -23.39
CA ILE A 3 7.81 17.09 -23.42
C ILE A 3 7.88 15.68 -22.80
N ALA A 4 6.80 15.37 -22.06
CA ALA A 4 6.15 14.10 -21.74
C ALA A 4 6.90 12.97 -21.00
N ALA A 5 6.32 12.63 -19.84
CA ALA A 5 6.41 11.31 -19.23
C ALA A 5 5.67 10.27 -20.08
N SER A 6 6.32 9.14 -20.32
CA SER A 6 5.77 7.97 -21.01
C SER A 6 4.51 7.48 -20.28
N ILE A 7 3.37 7.56 -20.96
CA ILE A 7 2.08 7.03 -20.52
C ILE A 7 2.21 5.50 -20.39
N GLY A 8 2.36 5.02 -19.15
CA GLY A 8 2.26 3.61 -18.81
C GLY A 8 0.79 3.18 -18.82
N ARG A 9 0.41 2.40 -19.85
CA ARG A 9 -0.94 1.86 -20.08
C ARG A 9 -1.53 1.19 -18.82
N GLY A 10 -2.54 1.82 -18.24
CA GLY A 10 -3.51 1.14 -17.37
C GLY A 10 -4.39 0.23 -18.22
N ASN A 11 -4.55 -1.03 -17.81
CA ASN A 11 -5.45 -1.98 -18.45
C ASN A 11 -6.90 -1.55 -18.15
N ARG A 12 -7.68 -1.16 -19.18
CA ARG A 12 -9.07 -0.72 -19.04
C ARG A 12 -9.99 -1.93 -18.87
N GLY A 13 -10.64 -2.04 -17.70
CA GLY A 13 -11.82 -2.89 -17.51
C GLY A 13 -13.07 -2.19 -18.08
N THR A 14 -13.97 -2.97 -18.67
CA THR A 14 -15.07 -2.50 -19.53
C THR A 14 -16.38 -2.18 -18.79
N ASP A 15 -16.33 -1.43 -17.69
CA ASP A 15 -17.55 -0.91 -17.06
C ASP A 15 -17.36 0.53 -16.57
N ASP A 16 -17.79 1.49 -17.40
CA ASP A 16 -17.61 2.94 -17.24
C ASP A 16 -18.65 3.59 -16.30
N LYS A 17 -19.41 2.79 -15.54
CA LYS A 17 -20.51 3.30 -14.70
C LYS A 17 -20.08 3.80 -13.32
N GLU A 18 -18.86 3.48 -12.88
CA GLU A 18 -18.33 3.86 -11.57
C GLU A 18 -17.10 4.76 -11.70
N TYR A 19 -16.97 5.74 -10.80
CA TYR A 19 -15.79 6.60 -10.73
C TYR A 19 -14.57 5.77 -10.29
N GLN A 20 -13.60 5.60 -11.18
CA GLN A 20 -12.37 4.84 -10.92
C GLN A 20 -11.14 5.74 -10.91
N LEU A 21 -10.31 5.63 -9.87
CA LEU A 21 -9.00 6.26 -9.81
C LEU A 21 -7.93 5.21 -10.11
N HIS A 22 -7.26 5.35 -11.26
CA HIS A 22 -6.17 4.44 -11.62
C HIS A 22 -4.84 4.92 -11.04
N SER A 23 -4.29 4.14 -10.11
CA SER A 23 -2.92 4.32 -9.64
C SER A 23 -1.93 3.60 -10.57
N PRO A 24 -0.63 3.98 -10.54
CA PRO A 24 0.43 3.19 -11.17
C PRO A 24 0.33 1.70 -10.78
N PRO A 25 0.68 0.79 -11.69
CA PRO A 25 0.56 -0.64 -11.43
C PRO A 25 1.47 -1.02 -10.24
N LEU A 26 0.91 -1.77 -9.30
CA LEU A 26 1.71 -2.42 -8.28
C LEU A 26 2.61 -3.48 -8.93
N PRO A 27 3.84 -3.68 -8.42
CA PRO A 27 4.68 -4.80 -8.83
C PRO A 27 3.92 -6.12 -8.64
N LYS A 28 4.08 -7.08 -9.57
CA LYS A 28 3.43 -8.40 -9.53
C LYS A 28 4.46 -9.52 -9.65
N GLY A 29 4.02 -10.75 -9.33
CA GLY A 29 4.84 -11.97 -9.49
C GLY A 29 5.73 -12.27 -8.30
N LYS A 30 6.81 -13.04 -8.50
CA LYS A 30 7.72 -13.49 -7.43
C LYS A 30 8.30 -12.33 -6.60
N LEU A 31 8.38 -11.13 -7.18
CA LEU A 31 8.89 -9.93 -6.53
C LEU A 31 8.01 -9.43 -5.36
N VAL A 32 6.73 -9.83 -5.32
CA VAL A 32 5.79 -9.44 -4.25
C VAL A 32 5.28 -10.63 -3.45
N ASN A 33 5.95 -11.77 -3.56
CA ASN A 33 5.62 -12.92 -2.71
C ASN A 33 5.81 -12.53 -1.24
N ASN A 34 4.84 -12.85 -0.39
CA ASN A 34 4.82 -12.44 1.02
C ASN A 34 4.96 -10.93 1.24
N THR A 35 4.59 -10.10 0.25
CA THR A 35 4.63 -8.65 0.36
C THR A 35 3.23 -8.10 0.54
N VAL A 36 3.07 -7.14 1.45
CA VAL A 36 1.85 -6.33 1.55
C VAL A 36 2.20 -4.86 1.40
N PHE A 37 1.24 -4.09 0.92
CA PHE A 37 1.40 -2.65 0.76
C PHE A 37 0.69 -1.91 1.88
N LEU A 38 1.36 -0.91 2.42
CA LEU A 38 0.87 -0.04 3.48
C LEU A 38 0.61 1.34 2.91
N HIS A 39 -0.65 1.71 2.78
CA HIS A 39 -1.07 3.02 2.31
C HIS A 39 -1.29 3.95 3.51
N GLY A 40 -0.28 4.76 3.82
CA GLY A 40 -0.33 5.74 4.90
C GLY A 40 -1.22 6.94 4.56
N ASP A 41 -1.87 7.51 5.58
CA ASP A 41 -2.66 8.74 5.42
C ASP A 41 -1.82 9.86 4.81
N VAL A 42 -2.28 10.42 3.69
CA VAL A 42 -1.58 11.48 2.95
C VAL A 42 -1.43 12.78 3.76
N ARG A 43 -2.28 13.01 4.77
CA ARG A 43 -2.23 14.18 5.65
C ARG A 43 -1.06 14.12 6.64
N ALA A 44 -0.47 12.94 6.82
CA ALA A 44 0.65 12.73 7.74
C ALA A 44 2.02 12.72 7.05
N LYS A 45 2.10 13.12 5.77
CA LYS A 45 3.37 13.25 5.05
C LYS A 45 4.31 14.28 5.72
N PRO A 46 5.65 14.12 5.60
CA PRO A 46 6.34 12.98 5.01
C PRO A 46 6.30 11.75 5.92
N HIS A 47 6.30 10.58 5.29
CA HIS A 47 6.38 9.28 5.97
C HIS A 47 7.83 8.78 5.96
N LYS A 48 8.24 8.13 7.05
CA LYS A 48 9.55 7.47 7.22
C LYS A 48 9.34 5.99 7.50
N ALA A 49 10.36 5.17 7.25
CA ALA A 49 10.31 3.72 7.51
C ALA A 49 9.99 3.41 8.98
N GLU A 50 10.56 4.19 9.89
CA GLU A 50 10.32 4.12 11.35
C GLU A 50 8.83 4.13 11.69
N ASN A 51 8.05 5.01 11.04
CA ASN A 51 6.62 5.14 11.31
C ASN A 51 5.85 3.84 11.04
N PHE A 52 6.25 3.07 10.03
CA PHE A 52 5.59 1.80 9.69
C PHE A 52 6.18 0.65 10.49
N ARG A 53 7.47 0.67 10.79
CA ARG A 53 8.09 -0.31 11.69
C ARG A 53 7.40 -0.30 13.05
N ASP A 54 7.23 0.89 13.63
CA ASP A 54 6.59 1.05 14.93
C ASP A 54 5.12 0.61 14.87
N ALA A 55 4.45 0.85 13.74
CA ALA A 55 3.08 0.44 13.51
C ALA A 55 2.90 -1.08 13.30
N LEU A 56 3.94 -1.77 12.81
CA LEU A 56 3.99 -3.21 12.59
C LEU A 56 4.34 -3.99 13.86
N THR A 57 5.16 -3.40 14.74
CA THR A 57 5.69 -4.05 15.97
C THR A 57 4.62 -4.72 16.85
N PRO A 58 3.40 -4.18 17.04
CA PRO A 58 2.36 -4.83 17.84
C PRO A 58 1.74 -6.07 17.17
N THR A 59 1.90 -6.21 15.85
CA THR A 59 1.14 -7.16 15.03
C THR A 59 2.01 -8.27 14.48
N VAL A 60 3.25 -7.97 14.10
CA VAL A 60 4.17 -8.92 13.49
C VAL A 60 5.51 -8.89 14.21
N LEU A 61 6.20 -10.03 14.22
CA LEU A 61 7.57 -10.07 14.68
C LEU A 61 8.44 -9.34 13.66
N LEU A 62 9.18 -8.32 14.09
CA LEU A 62 10.04 -7.56 13.18
C LEU A 62 11.14 -8.42 12.53
N LEU A 63 11.51 -9.54 13.16
CA LEU A 63 12.42 -10.55 12.60
C LEU A 63 11.87 -11.22 11.34
N ASP A 64 10.55 -11.23 11.16
CA ASP A 64 9.92 -11.78 9.97
C ASP A 64 9.94 -10.80 8.79
N VAL A 65 10.27 -9.52 9.03
CA VAL A 65 10.34 -8.49 8.00
C VAL A 65 11.69 -8.54 7.30
N VAL A 66 11.68 -8.93 6.02
CA VAL A 66 12.87 -8.98 5.16
C VAL A 66 13.18 -7.61 4.57
N SER A 67 12.14 -6.86 4.19
CA SER A 67 12.31 -5.50 3.67
C SER A 67 11.13 -4.61 4.02
N LEU A 68 11.43 -3.33 4.24
CA LEU A 68 10.44 -2.27 4.41
C LEU A 68 10.94 -1.04 3.66
N GLY A 69 10.21 -0.63 2.62
CA GLY A 69 10.67 0.43 1.72
C GLY A 69 9.56 1.25 1.13
N ALA A 70 9.88 2.51 0.79
CA ALA A 70 8.96 3.38 0.08
C ALA A 70 8.74 2.83 -1.34
N SER A 71 7.47 2.71 -1.73
CA SER A 71 7.11 2.46 -3.12
C SER A 71 7.23 3.76 -3.93
N GLN A 72 7.13 3.68 -5.26
CA GLN A 72 7.19 4.84 -6.16
C GLN A 72 6.11 5.91 -5.85
N ILE A 73 5.11 5.56 -5.05
CA ILE A 73 4.04 6.43 -4.59
C ILE A 73 4.37 6.86 -3.15
N ASN A 74 4.60 8.16 -2.91
CA ASN A 74 5.11 8.76 -1.65
C ASN A 74 4.44 8.36 -0.31
N HIS A 75 3.28 7.72 -0.36
CA HIS A 75 2.49 7.33 0.80
C HIS A 75 2.17 5.83 0.82
N LEU A 76 2.78 5.08 -0.09
CA LEU A 76 2.67 3.64 -0.21
C LEU A 76 4.01 3.01 0.16
N TRP A 77 3.98 2.05 1.07
CA TRP A 77 5.16 1.36 1.56
C TRP A 77 5.02 -0.13 1.32
N ALA A 78 6.06 -0.78 0.80
CA ALA A 78 6.11 -2.22 0.66
C ALA A 78 6.74 -2.81 1.92
N VAL A 79 6.10 -3.82 2.49
CA VAL A 79 6.71 -4.66 3.52
C VAL A 79 6.70 -6.11 3.06
N THR A 80 7.88 -6.71 3.00
CA THR A 80 8.08 -8.09 2.56
C THR A 80 8.47 -8.96 3.75
N PHE A 81 7.81 -10.11 3.88
CA PHE A 81 8.04 -11.07 4.94
C PHE A 81 8.82 -12.29 4.46
N ASN A 82 9.53 -12.94 5.38
CA ASN A 82 10.21 -14.21 5.16
C ASN A 82 9.24 -15.35 4.87
N ASP A 83 8.04 -15.30 5.45
CA ASP A 83 6.97 -16.30 5.34
C ASP A 83 5.60 -15.67 5.02
N ALA A 84 4.65 -16.51 4.60
CA ALA A 84 3.29 -16.11 4.27
C ALA A 84 2.38 -15.90 5.49
N ALA A 85 2.70 -16.47 6.66
CA ALA A 85 1.83 -16.35 7.83
C ALA A 85 1.70 -14.90 8.34
N PRO A 86 2.79 -14.12 8.51
CA PRO A 86 2.69 -12.72 8.97
C PRO A 86 1.95 -11.82 7.98
N SER A 87 2.18 -12.01 6.68
CA SER A 87 1.51 -11.22 5.63
C SER A 87 -0.01 -11.48 5.62
N LYS A 88 -0.44 -12.75 5.69
CA LYS A 88 -1.86 -13.11 5.77
C LYS A 88 -2.56 -12.55 7.02
N ARG A 89 -1.87 -12.53 8.16
CA ARG A 89 -2.39 -11.94 9.40
C ARG A 89 -2.64 -10.43 9.24
N LEU A 90 -1.70 -9.71 8.62
CA LEU A 90 -1.86 -8.29 8.32
C LEU A 90 -3.03 -8.03 7.37
N LEU A 91 -3.16 -8.82 6.30
CA LEU A 91 -4.27 -8.69 5.35
C LEU A 91 -5.64 -8.84 6.03
N THR A 92 -5.75 -9.69 7.05
CA THR A 92 -6.99 -9.89 7.82
C THR A 92 -7.39 -8.63 8.61
N MET A 93 -6.44 -7.81 9.03
CA MET A 93 -6.70 -6.60 9.81
C MET A 93 -7.25 -5.43 8.97
N LYS A 94 -6.99 -5.43 7.65
CA LYS A 94 -7.34 -4.38 6.67
C LYS A 94 -6.73 -3.00 6.91
N ALA A 95 -6.46 -2.62 8.16
CA ALA A 95 -5.84 -1.35 8.52
C ALA A 95 -5.06 -1.45 9.85
N LEU A 96 -4.11 -0.53 10.01
CA LEU A 96 -3.32 -0.34 11.23
C LEU A 96 -3.12 1.17 11.48
N GLN A 97 -2.47 1.55 12.58
CA GLN A 97 -2.15 2.95 12.86
C GLN A 97 -0.67 3.26 12.64
N ALA A 98 -0.38 4.09 11.64
CA ALA A 98 0.97 4.63 11.42
C ALA A 98 0.96 6.14 11.72
N LYS A 99 1.89 6.61 12.56
CA LYS A 99 2.00 8.03 12.95
C LYS A 99 0.66 8.60 13.51
N GLY A 100 -0.04 7.80 14.30
CA GLY A 100 -1.34 8.15 14.90
C GLY A 100 -2.50 8.33 13.91
N ARG A 101 -2.33 7.84 12.66
CA ARG A 101 -3.34 7.94 11.60
C ARG A 101 -3.61 6.57 10.99
N CYS A 102 -4.78 6.43 10.38
CA CYS A 102 -5.16 5.20 9.68
C CYS A 102 -4.18 4.91 8.53
N CYS A 103 -3.69 3.69 8.48
CA CYS A 103 -2.87 3.15 7.42
C CYS A 103 -3.59 1.92 6.86
N VAL A 104 -4.00 1.99 5.61
CA VAL A 104 -4.73 0.91 4.94
C VAL A 104 -3.74 -0.15 4.49
N ILE A 105 -4.09 -1.41 4.69
CA ILE A 105 -3.30 -2.57 4.24
C ILE A 105 -3.89 -3.02 2.91
N VAL A 106 -3.04 -3.14 1.90
CA VAL A 106 -3.41 -3.46 0.53
C VAL A 106 -2.72 -4.76 0.13
N ASP A 107 -3.50 -5.70 -0.38
CA ASP A 107 -3.00 -6.94 -0.97
C ASP A 107 -2.49 -6.65 -2.39
N PRO A 108 -1.26 -7.03 -2.77
CA PRO A 108 -0.83 -6.91 -4.18
C PRO A 108 -1.65 -7.77 -5.15
N LEU A 109 -2.26 -8.87 -4.67
CA LEU A 109 -3.06 -9.81 -5.45
C LEU A 109 -4.51 -9.34 -5.58
N ASP A 110 -5.04 -8.63 -4.59
CA ASP A 110 -6.35 -7.99 -4.63
C ASP A 110 -6.20 -6.47 -4.82
N GLN A 111 -6.36 -6.03 -6.07
CA GLN A 111 -6.05 -4.66 -6.49
C GLN A 111 -7.20 -3.68 -6.27
N GLN A 112 -8.26 -4.11 -5.60
CA GLN A 112 -9.42 -3.26 -5.30
C GLN A 112 -9.34 -2.77 -3.86
N VAL A 113 -9.39 -1.45 -3.69
CA VAL A 113 -9.42 -0.82 -2.37
C VAL A 113 -10.61 0.12 -2.32
N GLU A 114 -11.50 -0.10 -1.36
CA GLU A 114 -12.63 0.79 -1.10
C GLU A 114 -12.19 1.95 -0.21
N LEU A 115 -12.31 3.18 -0.71
CA LEU A 115 -12.05 4.40 0.05
C LEU A 115 -13.37 5.12 0.32
N LYS A 116 -13.65 5.38 1.61
CA LYS A 116 -14.80 6.21 2.01
C LYS A 116 -14.40 7.69 2.00
N LEU A 117 -14.92 8.42 1.02
CA LEU A 117 -14.77 9.87 0.95
C LEU A 117 -15.83 10.54 1.80
N ARG A 118 -15.42 11.43 2.72
CA ARG A 118 -16.31 12.30 3.49
C ARG A 118 -15.92 13.74 3.22
N TRP A 119 -16.85 14.52 2.69
CA TRP A 119 -16.73 15.97 2.60
C TRP A 119 -17.05 16.57 3.97
N LEU A 120 -16.18 17.45 4.45
CA LEU A 120 -16.45 18.30 5.60
C LEU A 120 -16.77 19.69 5.04
N LEU A 121 -17.89 20.26 5.48
CA LEU A 121 -18.27 21.65 5.21
C LEU A 121 -17.45 22.59 6.09
#